data_AF-A0A6D2L384-F1
#
_entry.id   AF-A0A6D2L384-F1
#
_cell.length_a   1.000
_cell.length_b   1.000
_cell.length_c   1.000
_cell.angle_alpha   90.00
_cell.angle_beta   90.00
_cell.angle_gamma   90.00
#
_symmetry.space_group_name_H-M   'P 1'
#
loop_
_entity.id
_entity.type
_entity.pdbx_description
1 polymer ?
#
loop_
_entity_poly.entity_id
_entity_poly.type
_entity_poly.pdbx_seq_one_letter_code
_entity_poly.pdbx_strand_id
1 'polypeptide(L)'
;MAAESSNLLLIARELLANPSHEGLQILLNHLGSGQESAEFQPALALFNYCATNFANLLTLKLLKVYQCSSSVVVRVQSIYLLAETLAEFRNLRFELSLVALHEIKPVLISCLEMDETEETEIRILSRIVSFVAYDVLSLDNNGWDELSDCILSLANTDPPKAFHVFIDLPPLYGKFIYRFMQQILEKAEKLLLNPEEDRVEDWSLALETAVKMGIQLLDSELRLGLVKKLLSVLEKSARELVEKGMEQFLLRGLENLERFLSRDKNLYNYNELQCNFVSSFMFKIRELGAHTKEATKKIHRLIKPSNDPQQEQPQEEEDRLKTLSPLGILTMFASNEVEERYREIAIRRLNLILSDHTSRKEVMKISEMRKLQPLLVSCLSKEGITESMFKVLGEVVYHVAYEMMTIRVEVWYGLREYIESKSETEFERAVYIFQCLTMWLEDDEFLIPVMKSLLPEIFKRLEPPRELLVDNSCWVLTFVGVFCAIVHLVGITSHGEDVKVIEDKMVDAVRELVERGMEVGLVRRAFRDVESIVKKQKEWFGMSELKLLKGLVRRLYEIKGMKMESKVVLWRINVFVGRDVTELAKTVPDSEVGSMNEPELEED
;
A
#
# COMPACT_ATOMS: atom_id res chain seq x y z
N MET A 1 -10.65 39.33 -4.91
CA MET A 1 -9.80 38.15 -5.19
C MET A 1 -8.46 38.16 -4.42
N ALA A 2 -7.42 38.93 -4.77
CA ALA A 2 -6.13 38.86 -4.06
C ALA A 2 -6.18 39.33 -2.58
N ALA A 3 -6.92 40.40 -2.28
CA ALA A 3 -7.07 40.92 -0.92
C ALA A 3 -7.93 40.01 -0.01
N GLU A 4 -8.97 39.37 -0.55
CA GLU A 4 -9.82 38.42 0.19
C GLU A 4 -9.06 37.12 0.50
N SER A 5 -8.28 36.60 -0.46
CA SER A 5 -7.42 35.43 -0.23
C SER A 5 -6.34 35.70 0.83
N SER A 6 -5.75 36.91 0.81
CA SER A 6 -4.78 37.34 1.83
C SER A 6 -5.39 37.47 3.23
N ASN A 7 -6.66 37.85 3.34
CA ASN A 7 -7.35 37.96 4.63
C ASN A 7 -7.69 36.57 5.20
N LEU A 8 -8.21 35.66 4.35
CA LEU A 8 -8.50 34.28 4.76
C LEU A 8 -7.23 33.52 5.20
N LEU A 9 -6.09 33.75 4.54
CA LEU A 9 -4.81 33.17 4.94
C LEU A 9 -4.41 33.53 6.38
N LEU A 10 -4.53 34.82 6.73
CA LEU A 10 -4.18 35.32 8.06
C LEU A 10 -5.10 34.70 9.13
N ILE A 11 -6.41 34.74 8.90
CA ILE A 11 -7.41 34.20 9.83
C ILE A 11 -7.23 32.68 9.99
N ALA A 12 -7.02 31.94 8.89
CA ALA A 12 -6.80 30.49 8.93
C ALA A 12 -5.52 30.13 9.70
N ARG A 13 -4.43 30.88 9.50
CA ARG A 13 -3.18 30.67 10.24
C ARG A 13 -3.35 30.95 11.72
N GLU A 14 -3.98 32.06 12.10
CA GLU A 14 -4.25 32.37 13.51
C GLU A 14 -5.14 31.31 14.17
N LEU A 15 -6.20 30.90 13.47
CA LEU A 15 -7.12 29.87 13.94
C LEU A 15 -6.43 28.53 14.21
N LEU A 16 -5.61 28.06 13.27
CA LEU A 16 -4.98 26.74 13.35
C LEU A 16 -3.69 26.73 14.18
N ALA A 17 -2.96 27.86 14.26
CA ALA A 17 -1.76 27.98 15.08
C ALA A 17 -2.08 28.18 16.57
N ASN A 18 -3.26 28.69 16.91
CA ASN A 18 -3.66 28.90 18.31
C ASN A 18 -3.70 27.56 19.06
N PRO A 19 -3.03 27.39 20.21
CA PRO A 19 -3.08 26.15 21.00
C PRO A 19 -4.49 25.81 21.50
N SER A 20 -5.32 26.82 21.79
CA SER A 20 -6.73 26.66 22.17
C SER A 20 -7.55 26.11 21.00
N HIS A 21 -8.62 25.38 21.34
CA HIS A 21 -9.57 24.84 20.37
C HIS A 21 -10.87 25.66 20.29
N GLU A 22 -11.01 26.72 21.10
CA GLU A 22 -12.19 27.60 21.17
C GLU A 22 -12.51 28.26 19.83
N GLY A 23 -11.52 28.79 19.12
CA GLY A 23 -11.73 29.42 17.81
C GLY A 23 -12.35 28.45 16.81
N LEU A 24 -11.95 27.18 16.84
CA LEU A 24 -12.51 26.16 15.96
C LEU A 24 -13.90 25.73 16.42
N GLN A 25 -14.17 25.70 17.73
CA GLN A 25 -15.54 25.48 18.22
C GLN A 25 -16.50 26.58 17.76
N ILE A 26 -16.07 27.85 17.80
CA ILE A 26 -16.86 28.97 17.28
C ILE A 26 -17.13 28.78 15.78
N LEU A 27 -16.11 28.41 15.01
CA LEU A 27 -16.28 28.10 13.59
C LEU A 27 -17.31 26.98 13.36
N LEU A 28 -17.21 25.89 14.11
CA LEU A 28 -18.13 24.75 14.01
C LEU A 28 -19.57 25.16 14.38
N ASN A 29 -19.76 25.97 15.43
CA ASN A 29 -21.07 26.50 15.80
C ASN A 29 -21.68 27.34 14.67
N HIS A 30 -20.89 28.18 13.99
CA HIS A 30 -21.36 28.94 12.82
C HIS A 30 -21.61 28.07 11.59
N LEU A 31 -20.95 26.93 11.45
CA LEU A 31 -21.29 25.94 10.42
C LEU A 31 -22.53 25.12 10.77
N GLY A 32 -22.88 25.05 12.06
CA GLY A 32 -24.08 24.36 12.56
C GLY A 32 -25.31 25.26 12.57
N SER A 33 -25.17 26.57 12.40
CA SER A 33 -26.30 27.48 12.23
C SER A 33 -26.94 27.33 10.85
N GLY A 34 -28.20 27.75 10.72
CA GLY A 34 -28.92 27.68 9.45
C GLY A 34 -28.16 28.40 8.33
N GLN A 35 -28.25 27.88 7.10
CA GLN A 35 -27.52 28.41 5.93
C GLN A 35 -27.81 29.89 5.63
N GLU A 36 -28.95 30.41 6.13
CA GLU A 36 -29.37 31.81 6.02
C GLU A 36 -28.74 32.73 7.08
N SER A 37 -28.04 32.18 8.08
CA SER A 37 -27.34 32.98 9.09
C SER A 37 -26.19 33.77 8.46
N ALA A 38 -25.98 34.99 8.96
CA ALA A 38 -24.94 35.88 8.44
C ALA A 38 -23.53 35.31 8.65
N GLU A 39 -23.38 34.44 9.62
CA GLU A 39 -22.13 33.82 10.05
C GLU A 39 -21.78 32.55 9.25
N PHE A 40 -22.76 31.89 8.61
CA PHE A 40 -22.55 30.60 7.94
C PHE A 40 -21.65 30.69 6.71
N GLN A 41 -21.92 31.63 5.78
CA GLN A 41 -21.14 31.74 4.54
C GLN A 41 -19.66 32.08 4.77
N PRO A 42 -19.31 33.04 5.65
CA PRO A 42 -17.91 33.29 6.02
C PRO A 42 -17.26 32.09 6.71
N ALA A 43 -17.98 31.38 7.59
CA ALA A 43 -17.48 30.19 8.26
C ALA A 43 -17.19 29.06 7.26
N LEU A 44 -18.09 28.82 6.31
CA LEU A 44 -17.92 27.83 5.25
C LEU A 44 -16.71 28.16 4.36
N ALA A 45 -16.57 29.41 3.95
CA ALA A 45 -15.43 29.86 3.15
C ALA A 45 -14.10 29.66 3.89
N LEU A 46 -14.06 29.99 5.19
CA LEU A 46 -12.87 29.78 6.02
C LEU A 46 -12.55 28.30 6.23
N PHE A 47 -13.57 27.47 6.49
CA PHE A 47 -13.39 26.02 6.64
C PHE A 47 -12.84 25.39 5.36
N ASN A 48 -13.45 25.68 4.20
CA ASN A 48 -13.00 25.17 2.91
C ASN A 48 -11.58 25.65 2.57
N TYR A 49 -11.25 26.90 2.93
CA TYR A 49 -9.89 27.41 2.78
C TYR A 49 -8.89 26.64 3.66
N CYS A 50 -9.26 26.33 4.92
CA CYS A 50 -8.44 25.52 5.82
C CYS A 50 -8.27 24.09 5.30
N ALA A 51 -9.34 23.46 4.81
CA ALA A 51 -9.29 22.11 4.24
C ALA A 51 -8.36 22.06 3.03
N THR A 52 -8.43 23.06 2.15
CA THR A 52 -7.61 23.12 0.92
C THR A 52 -6.13 23.41 1.20
N ASN A 53 -5.83 24.33 2.12
CA ASN A 53 -4.46 24.85 2.28
C ASN A 53 -3.73 24.32 3.53
N PHE A 54 -4.48 23.78 4.51
CA PHE A 54 -3.96 23.38 5.82
C PHE A 54 -4.57 22.04 6.31
N ALA A 55 -4.89 21.13 5.39
CA ALA A 55 -5.52 19.82 5.63
C ALA A 55 -4.96 19.07 6.85
N ASN A 56 -3.62 18.99 6.95
CA ASN A 56 -2.92 18.33 8.06
C ASN A 56 -3.28 18.93 9.43
N LEU A 57 -3.19 20.26 9.55
CA LEU A 57 -3.46 20.99 10.79
C LEU A 57 -4.95 20.98 11.12
N LEU A 58 -5.81 21.13 10.11
CA LEU A 58 -7.25 21.05 10.30
C LEU A 58 -7.68 19.68 10.84
N THR A 59 -7.14 18.59 10.27
CA THR A 59 -7.40 17.21 10.73
C THR A 59 -7.05 17.04 12.20
N LEU A 60 -5.82 17.41 12.58
CA LEU A 60 -5.37 17.33 13.97
C LEU A 60 -6.25 18.17 14.91
N LYS A 61 -6.63 19.37 14.49
CA LYS A 61 -7.43 20.30 15.29
C LYS A 61 -8.87 19.84 15.49
N LEU A 62 -9.51 19.28 14.47
CA LEU A 62 -10.86 18.71 14.59
C LEU A 62 -10.86 17.50 15.52
N LEU A 63 -9.85 16.63 15.47
CA LEU A 63 -9.70 15.52 16.42
C LEU A 63 -9.51 16.01 17.86
N LYS A 64 -8.71 17.07 18.08
CA LYS A 64 -8.56 17.69 19.40
C LYS A 64 -9.86 18.34 19.90
N VAL A 65 -10.68 18.90 19.02
CA VAL A 65 -12.02 19.40 19.40
C VAL A 65 -12.91 18.26 19.87
N TYR A 66 -12.93 17.14 19.15
CA TYR A 66 -13.66 15.95 19.57
C TYR A 66 -13.21 15.46 20.95
N GLN A 67 -11.91 15.36 21.15
CA GLN A 67 -11.32 14.87 22.40
C GLN A 67 -11.62 15.78 23.61
N CYS A 68 -11.56 17.11 23.42
CA CYS A 68 -11.53 18.06 24.53
C CYS A 68 -12.80 18.89 24.73
N SER A 69 -13.71 18.95 23.75
CA SER A 69 -14.89 19.80 23.87
C SER A 69 -15.88 19.25 24.88
N SER A 70 -16.42 20.13 25.72
CA SER A 70 -17.51 19.79 26.66
C SER A 70 -18.88 19.73 25.99
N SER A 71 -19.02 20.19 24.73
CA SER A 71 -20.28 20.18 23.99
C SER A 71 -20.35 18.95 23.10
N VAL A 72 -21.28 18.03 23.40
CA VAL A 72 -21.54 16.83 22.60
C VAL A 72 -21.82 17.18 21.13
N VAL A 73 -22.63 18.23 20.90
CA VAL A 73 -22.98 18.68 19.54
C VAL A 73 -21.72 19.09 18.77
N VAL A 74 -20.84 19.88 19.39
CA VAL A 74 -19.59 20.35 18.76
C VAL A 74 -18.62 19.19 18.54
N ARG A 75 -18.52 18.24 19.48
CA ARG A 75 -17.73 17.01 19.32
C ARG A 75 -18.19 16.24 18.09
N VAL A 76 -19.46 15.83 18.04
CA VAL A 76 -20.01 15.03 16.94
C VAL A 76 -19.87 15.76 15.60
N GLN A 77 -20.16 17.06 15.57
CA GLN A 77 -20.01 17.87 14.37
C GLN A 77 -18.55 17.92 13.87
N SER A 78 -17.58 17.97 14.79
CA SER A 78 -16.16 18.02 14.42
C SER A 78 -15.69 16.75 13.71
N ILE A 79 -16.05 15.56 14.20
CA ILE A 79 -15.69 14.28 13.55
C ILE A 79 -16.51 14.02 12.30
N TYR A 80 -17.76 14.48 12.25
CA TYR A 80 -18.59 14.37 11.05
C TYR A 80 -17.98 15.17 9.90
N LEU A 81 -17.70 16.46 10.13
CA LEU A 81 -17.06 17.31 9.12
C LEU A 81 -15.69 16.78 8.73
N LEU A 82 -14.93 16.26 9.70
CA LEU A 82 -13.65 15.63 9.39
C LEU A 82 -13.83 14.42 8.47
N ALA A 83 -14.75 13.50 8.77
CA ALA A 83 -14.99 12.32 7.95
C ALA A 83 -15.43 12.67 6.53
N GLU A 84 -16.30 13.66 6.34
CA GLU A 84 -16.70 14.15 5.02
C GLU A 84 -15.51 14.78 4.26
N THR A 85 -14.72 15.61 4.94
CA THR A 85 -13.51 16.22 4.36
C THR A 85 -12.50 15.14 3.92
N LEU A 86 -12.27 14.12 4.75
CA LEU A 86 -11.36 13.02 4.42
C LEU A 86 -11.92 12.14 3.28
N ALA A 87 -13.23 12.00 3.16
CA ALA A 87 -13.84 11.31 2.03
C ALA A 87 -13.59 12.06 0.70
N GLU A 88 -13.70 13.38 0.71
CA GLU A 88 -13.34 14.21 -0.45
C GLU A 88 -11.84 14.09 -0.77
N PHE A 89 -10.98 14.14 0.24
CA PHE A 89 -9.54 13.94 0.08
C PHE A 89 -9.22 12.58 -0.52
N ARG A 90 -9.92 11.51 -0.10
CA ARG A 90 -9.75 10.17 -0.65
C ARG A 90 -10.09 10.14 -2.15
N ASN A 91 -11.15 10.83 -2.57
CA ASN A 91 -11.51 10.94 -3.99
C ASN A 91 -10.47 11.72 -4.80
N LEU A 92 -9.83 12.72 -4.18
CA LEU A 92 -8.77 13.53 -4.79
C LEU A 92 -7.36 12.92 -4.66
N ARG A 93 -7.24 11.73 -4.03
CA ARG A 93 -5.97 11.08 -3.67
C ARG A 93 -5.02 12.01 -2.90
N PHE A 94 -5.58 12.87 -2.05
CA PHE A 94 -4.80 13.67 -1.12
C PHE A 94 -4.32 12.78 0.03
N GLU A 95 -3.04 12.89 0.39
CA GLU A 95 -2.42 12.13 1.48
C GLU A 95 -1.98 13.09 2.59
N LEU A 96 -2.22 12.73 3.84
CA LEU A 96 -1.69 13.45 4.99
C LEU A 96 -0.17 13.30 5.05
N SER A 97 0.53 14.39 5.37
CA SER A 97 2.00 14.33 5.46
C SER A 97 2.47 13.44 6.60
N LEU A 98 3.62 12.76 6.43
CA LEU A 98 4.21 11.91 7.47
C LEU A 98 4.41 12.63 8.82
N VAL A 99 4.80 13.91 8.79
CA VAL A 99 4.97 14.74 10.00
C VAL A 99 3.64 14.89 10.73
N ALA A 100 2.56 15.18 9.99
CA ALA A 100 1.23 15.32 10.56
C ALA A 100 0.71 13.98 11.12
N LEU A 101 0.98 12.87 10.44
CA LEU A 101 0.60 11.54 10.92
C LEU A 101 1.18 11.23 12.30
N HIS A 102 2.42 11.62 12.59
CA HIS A 102 3.01 11.45 13.93
C HIS A 102 2.23 12.16 15.03
N GLU A 103 1.61 13.31 14.75
CA GLU A 103 0.78 14.04 15.71
C GLU A 103 -0.68 13.54 15.72
N ILE A 104 -1.21 13.11 14.58
CA ILE A 104 -2.60 12.67 14.42
C ILE A 104 -2.82 11.30 15.06
N LYS A 105 -1.90 10.34 14.87
CA LYS A 105 -1.99 8.97 15.38
C LYS A 105 -2.36 8.92 16.88
N PRO A 106 -1.59 9.52 17.81
CA PRO A 106 -1.87 9.40 19.25
C PRO A 106 -3.20 10.07 19.65
N VAL A 107 -3.58 11.18 19.00
CA VAL A 107 -4.87 11.84 19.26
C VAL A 107 -6.01 10.94 18.82
N LEU A 108 -5.93 10.33 17.64
CA LEU A 108 -6.98 9.44 17.15
C LEU A 108 -7.14 8.19 18.02
N ILE A 109 -6.04 7.60 18.50
CA ILE A 109 -6.09 6.50 19.48
C ILE A 109 -6.80 6.94 20.75
N SER A 110 -6.45 8.11 21.30
CA SER A 110 -7.13 8.61 22.49
C SER A 110 -8.63 8.89 22.26
N CYS A 111 -9.03 9.35 21.06
CA CYS A 111 -10.44 9.48 20.71
C CYS A 111 -11.16 8.13 20.70
N LEU A 112 -10.51 7.06 20.23
CA LEU A 112 -11.05 5.71 20.30
C LEU A 112 -11.13 5.18 21.73
N GLU A 113 -10.27 5.60 22.65
CA GLU A 113 -10.24 5.11 24.03
C GLU A 113 -11.22 5.82 24.97
N MET A 114 -12.01 6.79 24.49
CA MET A 114 -13.01 7.47 25.30
C MET A 114 -14.10 6.49 25.80
N ASP A 115 -14.45 6.57 27.08
CA ASP A 115 -15.40 5.64 27.73
C ASP A 115 -16.87 5.88 27.29
N GLU A 116 -17.26 7.13 27.05
CA GLU A 116 -18.63 7.52 26.66
C GLU A 116 -18.69 7.86 25.16
N THR A 117 -18.69 6.84 24.30
CA THR A 117 -18.83 7.02 22.85
C THR A 117 -20.06 6.31 22.31
N GLU A 118 -20.97 7.03 21.67
CA GLU A 118 -22.10 6.40 20.98
C GLU A 118 -21.64 5.59 19.76
N GLU A 119 -22.40 4.56 19.38
CA GLU A 119 -22.09 3.71 18.23
C GLU A 119 -21.94 4.52 16.93
N THR A 120 -22.78 5.54 16.74
CA THR A 120 -22.75 6.46 15.60
C THR A 120 -21.40 7.19 15.50
N GLU A 121 -20.87 7.65 16.64
CA GLU A 121 -19.57 8.30 16.73
C GLU A 121 -18.44 7.30 16.42
N ILE A 122 -18.52 6.07 16.93
CA ILE A 122 -17.54 5.01 16.62
C ILE A 122 -17.50 4.70 15.12
N ARG A 123 -18.65 4.64 14.46
CA ARG A 123 -18.70 4.42 13.00
C ARG A 123 -18.05 5.56 12.22
N ILE A 124 -18.18 6.80 12.69
CA ILE A 124 -17.51 7.97 12.08
C ILE A 124 -16.00 7.90 12.35
N LEU A 125 -15.59 7.65 13.59
CA LEU A 125 -14.18 7.48 13.96
C LEU A 125 -13.52 6.34 13.18
N SER A 126 -14.21 5.21 12.98
CA SER A 126 -13.71 4.07 12.22
C SER A 126 -13.39 4.43 10.77
N ARG A 127 -14.18 5.30 10.13
CA ARG A 127 -13.89 5.85 8.79
C ARG A 127 -12.67 6.77 8.79
N ILE A 128 -12.53 7.60 9.82
CA ILE A 128 -11.34 8.46 9.98
C ILE A 128 -10.09 7.59 10.18
N VAL A 129 -10.17 6.59 11.05
CA VAL A 129 -9.11 5.60 11.28
C VAL A 129 -8.76 4.88 9.98
N SER A 130 -9.75 4.46 9.20
CA SER A 130 -9.55 3.85 7.87
C SER A 130 -8.73 4.76 6.94
N PHE A 131 -9.06 6.06 6.88
CA PHE A 131 -8.32 7.02 6.07
C PHE A 131 -6.88 7.18 6.56
N VAL A 132 -6.69 7.45 7.85
CA VAL A 132 -5.36 7.63 8.42
C VAL A 132 -4.54 6.34 8.31
N ALA A 133 -5.14 5.17 8.52
CA ALA A 133 -4.47 3.89 8.37
C ALA A 133 -4.01 3.65 6.93
N TYR A 134 -4.80 4.04 5.93
CA TYR A 134 -4.39 3.97 4.53
C TYR A 134 -3.15 4.85 4.24
N ASP A 135 -3.15 6.09 4.71
CA ASP A 135 -1.99 6.99 4.56
C ASP A 135 -0.77 6.47 5.31
N VAL A 136 -0.96 5.93 6.52
CA VAL A 136 0.11 5.33 7.32
C VAL A 136 0.68 4.09 6.64
N LEU A 137 -0.14 3.22 6.04
CA LEU A 137 0.35 2.08 5.28
C LEU A 137 1.10 2.50 4.00
N SER A 138 0.65 3.57 3.36
CA SER A 138 1.24 4.08 2.12
C SER A 138 2.56 4.83 2.36
N LEU A 139 2.68 5.54 3.50
CA LEU A 139 3.80 6.46 3.79
C LEU A 139 4.75 5.95 4.89
N ASP A 140 4.28 5.09 5.80
CA ASP A 140 5.00 4.68 7.00
C ASP A 140 5.21 3.16 7.10
N ASN A 141 6.39 2.69 6.65
CA ASN A 141 6.81 1.28 6.70
C ASN A 141 7.05 0.69 8.11
N ASN A 142 6.70 1.39 9.20
CA ASN A 142 6.59 0.78 10.53
C ASN A 142 5.15 0.35 10.86
N GLY A 143 4.19 0.71 10.02
CA GLY A 143 2.76 0.54 10.26
C GLY A 143 2.26 1.32 11.47
N TRP A 144 1.17 0.83 12.08
CA TRP A 144 0.52 1.49 13.22
C TRP A 144 0.35 0.50 14.37
N ASP A 145 1.45 0.03 14.93
CA ASP A 145 1.44 -0.98 16.00
C ASP A 145 0.58 -0.53 17.20
N GLU A 146 0.54 0.77 17.51
CA GLU A 146 -0.28 1.36 18.56
C GLU A 146 -1.79 1.19 18.30
N LEU A 147 -2.23 1.25 17.03
CA LEU A 147 -3.62 0.98 16.68
C LEU A 147 -3.95 -0.51 16.85
N SER A 148 -3.00 -1.39 16.55
CA SER A 148 -3.18 -2.83 16.77
C SER A 148 -3.36 -3.14 18.26
N ASP A 149 -2.57 -2.50 19.13
CA ASP A 149 -2.67 -2.64 20.58
C ASP A 149 -3.99 -2.00 21.13
N CYS A 150 -4.41 -0.87 20.57
CA CYS A 150 -5.70 -0.25 20.88
C CYS A 150 -6.88 -1.16 20.49
N ILE A 151 -6.88 -1.75 19.30
CA ILE A 151 -7.92 -2.70 18.86
C ILE A 151 -7.94 -3.93 19.75
N LEU A 152 -6.78 -4.45 20.17
CA LEU A 152 -6.72 -5.55 21.15
C LEU A 152 -7.34 -5.15 22.49
N SER A 153 -7.02 -3.96 23.00
CA SER A 153 -7.59 -3.42 24.24
C SER A 153 -9.12 -3.33 24.14
N LEU A 154 -9.62 -2.71 23.06
CA LEU A 154 -11.05 -2.62 22.77
C LEU A 154 -11.70 -4.01 22.65
N ALA A 155 -11.07 -4.98 21.98
CA ALA A 155 -11.62 -6.34 21.87
C ALA A 155 -11.76 -7.04 23.23
N ASN A 156 -11.01 -6.60 24.25
CA ASN A 156 -11.13 -7.10 25.61
C ASN A 156 -12.21 -6.38 26.42
N THR A 157 -12.34 -5.06 26.27
CA THR A 157 -13.23 -4.21 27.08
C THR A 157 -14.59 -3.97 26.44
N ASP A 158 -14.61 -3.68 25.14
CA ASP A 158 -15.78 -3.35 24.31
C ASP A 158 -15.66 -3.96 22.89
N PRO A 159 -15.99 -5.26 22.74
CA PRO A 159 -15.83 -5.95 21.46
C PRO A 159 -16.58 -5.33 20.27
N PRO A 160 -17.84 -4.86 20.39
CA PRO A 160 -18.53 -4.15 19.30
C PRO A 160 -17.74 -2.95 18.76
N LYS A 161 -17.12 -2.16 19.65
CA LYS A 161 -16.29 -1.02 19.26
C LYS A 161 -15.05 -1.46 18.49
N ALA A 162 -14.40 -2.55 18.91
CA ALA A 162 -13.28 -3.15 18.18
C ALA A 162 -13.69 -3.65 16.78
N PHE A 163 -14.89 -4.22 16.66
CA PHE A 163 -15.42 -4.71 15.38
C PHE A 163 -15.64 -3.58 14.38
N HIS A 164 -16.30 -2.49 14.80
CA HIS A 164 -16.51 -1.31 13.95
C HIS A 164 -15.19 -0.75 13.42
N VAL A 165 -14.21 -0.59 14.31
CA VAL A 165 -12.87 -0.11 13.93
C VAL A 165 -12.24 -1.06 12.92
N PHE A 166 -12.24 -2.37 13.18
CA PHE A 166 -11.59 -3.36 12.33
C PHE A 166 -12.23 -3.49 10.93
N ILE A 167 -13.55 -3.49 10.82
CA ILE A 167 -14.27 -3.72 9.55
C ILE A 167 -13.92 -2.64 8.52
N ASP A 168 -13.78 -1.38 8.94
CA ASP A 168 -13.50 -0.26 8.05
C ASP A 168 -12.00 -0.16 7.64
N LEU A 169 -11.11 -0.95 8.26
CA LEU A 169 -9.68 -0.89 7.95
C LEU A 169 -9.37 -1.34 6.51
N PRO A 170 -8.34 -0.74 5.88
CA PRO A 170 -7.80 -1.21 4.61
C PRO A 170 -7.20 -2.63 4.70
N PRO A 171 -6.78 -3.23 3.58
CA PRO A 171 -5.89 -4.40 3.58
C PRO A 171 -4.64 -4.12 4.41
N LEU A 172 -4.39 -4.95 5.44
CA LEU A 172 -3.29 -4.76 6.39
C LEU A 172 -2.30 -5.90 6.28
N TYR A 173 -1.03 -5.63 6.60
CA TYR A 173 0.01 -6.65 6.63
C TYR A 173 -0.18 -7.59 7.83
N GLY A 174 0.19 -8.87 7.66
CA GLY A 174 -0.14 -9.93 8.63
C GLY A 174 0.33 -9.69 10.07
N LYS A 175 1.48 -9.03 10.29
CA LYS A 175 1.99 -8.71 11.64
C LYS A 175 1.03 -7.77 12.41
N PHE A 176 0.37 -6.83 11.74
CA PHE A 176 -0.59 -5.92 12.36
C PHE A 176 -1.81 -6.69 12.88
N ILE A 177 -2.37 -7.56 12.05
CA ILE A 177 -3.58 -8.32 12.38
C ILE A 177 -3.31 -9.36 13.47
N TYR A 178 -2.12 -9.99 13.46
CA TYR A 178 -1.78 -11.09 14.35
C TYR A 178 -1.96 -10.77 15.85
N ARG A 179 -1.71 -9.52 16.26
CA ARG A 179 -1.78 -9.14 17.68
C ARG A 179 -3.18 -9.25 18.28
N PHE A 180 -4.22 -8.89 17.52
CA PHE A 180 -5.60 -8.89 18.01
C PHE A 180 -6.50 -9.96 17.37
N MET A 181 -6.05 -10.60 16.29
CA MET A 181 -6.84 -11.58 15.51
C MET A 181 -7.54 -12.61 16.39
N GLN A 182 -6.79 -13.25 17.28
CA GLN A 182 -7.33 -14.34 18.11
C GLN A 182 -8.46 -13.83 19.00
N GLN A 183 -8.28 -12.66 19.61
CA GLN A 183 -9.27 -12.08 20.50
C GLN A 183 -10.53 -11.64 19.75
N ILE A 184 -10.38 -10.95 18.62
CA ILE A 184 -11.52 -10.55 17.78
C ILE A 184 -12.30 -11.78 17.32
N LEU A 185 -11.60 -12.82 16.82
CA LEU A 185 -12.26 -14.03 16.37
C LEU A 185 -12.97 -14.74 17.51
N GLU A 186 -12.37 -14.88 18.69
CA GLU A 186 -13.03 -15.50 19.84
C GLU A 186 -14.33 -14.78 20.23
N LYS A 187 -14.30 -13.44 20.29
CA LYS A 187 -15.50 -12.63 20.60
C LYS A 187 -16.56 -12.74 19.51
N ALA A 188 -16.17 -12.69 18.23
CA ALA A 188 -17.08 -12.83 17.10
C ALA A 188 -17.70 -14.24 17.06
N GLU A 189 -16.89 -15.29 17.23
CA GLU A 189 -17.36 -16.69 17.29
C GLU A 189 -18.39 -16.88 18.42
N LYS A 190 -18.18 -16.25 19.58
CA LYS A 190 -19.12 -16.31 20.71
C LYS A 190 -20.49 -15.73 20.36
N LEU A 191 -20.53 -14.56 19.70
CA LEU A 191 -21.78 -13.92 19.27
C LEU A 191 -22.45 -14.70 18.14
N LEU A 192 -21.67 -15.19 17.17
CA LEU A 192 -22.18 -15.95 16.04
C LEU A 192 -22.84 -17.27 16.48
N LEU A 193 -22.29 -17.95 17.48
CA LEU A 193 -22.80 -19.24 17.98
C LEU A 193 -23.89 -19.11 19.06
N ASN A 194 -24.11 -17.91 19.59
CA ASN A 194 -25.14 -17.66 20.62
C ASN A 194 -26.00 -16.44 20.24
N PRO A 195 -26.76 -16.49 19.13
CA PRO A 195 -27.61 -15.37 18.73
C PRO A 195 -28.76 -15.16 19.71
N GLU A 196 -28.99 -13.90 20.09
CA GLU A 196 -30.16 -13.44 20.83
C GLU A 196 -31.16 -12.82 19.84
N GLU A 197 -32.47 -13.11 19.98
CA GLU A 197 -33.49 -12.75 18.98
C GLU A 197 -33.60 -11.24 18.70
N ASP A 198 -33.30 -10.41 19.70
CA ASP A 198 -33.34 -8.95 19.66
C ASP A 198 -31.99 -8.29 19.28
N ARG A 199 -30.92 -9.08 19.13
CA ARG A 199 -29.56 -8.59 18.85
C ARG A 199 -29.05 -8.93 17.45
N VAL A 200 -29.89 -8.70 16.44
CA VAL A 200 -29.52 -8.96 15.05
C VAL A 200 -28.35 -8.11 14.57
N GLU A 201 -28.23 -6.87 15.05
CA GLU A 201 -27.14 -5.97 14.66
C GLU A 201 -25.80 -6.42 15.23
N ASP A 202 -25.74 -6.83 16.51
CA ASP A 202 -24.52 -7.39 17.13
C ASP A 202 -24.05 -8.66 16.39
N TRP A 203 -25.00 -9.53 16.03
CA TRP A 203 -24.70 -10.73 15.26
C TRP A 203 -24.22 -10.39 13.84
N SER A 204 -24.86 -9.42 13.18
CA SER A 204 -24.48 -8.94 11.84
C SER A 204 -23.07 -8.34 11.84
N LEU A 205 -22.74 -7.54 12.85
CA LEU A 205 -21.42 -6.95 13.03
C LEU A 205 -20.35 -8.04 13.25
N ALA A 206 -20.66 -9.07 14.04
CA ALA A 206 -19.78 -10.22 14.21
C ALA A 206 -19.60 -11.03 12.91
N LEU A 207 -20.66 -11.16 12.09
CA LEU A 207 -20.61 -11.79 10.78
C LEU A 207 -19.69 -11.03 9.83
N GLU A 208 -19.88 -9.71 9.70
CA GLU A 208 -19.04 -8.83 8.88
C GLU A 208 -17.58 -8.90 9.32
N THR A 209 -17.33 -8.84 10.63
CA THR A 209 -15.99 -8.96 11.22
C THR A 209 -15.31 -10.28 10.84
N ALA A 210 -16.01 -11.39 11.02
CA ALA A 210 -15.48 -12.71 10.69
C ALA A 210 -15.22 -12.84 9.18
N VAL A 211 -16.11 -12.35 8.32
CA VAL A 211 -15.90 -12.37 6.87
C VAL A 211 -14.72 -11.48 6.46
N LYS A 212 -14.62 -10.25 6.98
CA LYS A 212 -13.47 -9.34 6.76
C LYS A 212 -12.16 -10.00 7.19
N MET A 213 -12.13 -10.65 8.36
CA MET A 213 -10.95 -11.38 8.84
C MET A 213 -10.55 -12.49 7.86
N GLY A 214 -11.51 -13.27 7.36
CA GLY A 214 -11.23 -14.30 6.36
C GLY A 214 -10.65 -13.75 5.06
N ILE A 215 -11.15 -12.61 4.59
CA ILE A 215 -10.64 -11.90 3.41
C ILE A 215 -9.19 -11.43 3.64
N GLN A 216 -8.91 -10.84 4.79
CA GLN A 216 -7.58 -10.30 5.13
C GLN A 216 -6.53 -11.42 5.31
N LEU A 217 -6.91 -12.57 5.88
CA LEU A 217 -5.98 -13.67 6.13
C LEU A 217 -5.46 -14.33 4.84
N LEU A 218 -6.24 -14.28 3.76
CA LEU A 218 -5.87 -14.86 2.46
C LEU A 218 -4.82 -14.05 1.70
N ASP A 219 -4.55 -12.83 2.14
CA ASP A 219 -3.50 -11.95 1.60
C ASP A 219 -2.17 -12.08 2.37
N SER A 220 -2.14 -12.88 3.44
CA SER A 220 -0.95 -13.14 4.27
C SER A 220 -0.39 -14.54 4.01
N GLU A 221 0.92 -14.77 4.18
CA GLU A 221 1.60 -16.07 4.04
C GLU A 221 1.06 -17.20 4.96
N LEU A 222 0.00 -16.95 5.76
CA LEU A 222 -0.50 -17.85 6.79
C LEU A 222 -1.93 -18.40 6.55
N ARG A 223 -1.98 -19.74 6.65
CA ARG A 223 -3.04 -20.58 7.28
C ARG A 223 -4.38 -20.74 6.56
N LEU A 224 -4.35 -21.50 5.46
CA LEU A 224 -5.51 -22.28 4.97
C LEU A 224 -6.32 -22.98 6.09
N GLY A 225 -5.66 -23.41 7.17
CA GLY A 225 -6.32 -24.04 8.33
C GLY A 225 -7.24 -23.11 9.14
N LEU A 226 -6.83 -21.85 9.37
CA LEU A 226 -7.67 -20.86 10.08
C LEU A 226 -8.86 -20.45 9.23
N VAL A 227 -8.63 -20.19 7.93
CA VAL A 227 -9.69 -19.86 6.98
C VAL A 227 -10.74 -20.98 6.92
N LYS A 228 -10.30 -22.25 6.93
CA LYS A 228 -11.22 -23.41 7.01
C LYS A 228 -12.01 -23.44 8.33
N LYS A 229 -11.37 -23.19 9.48
CA LYS A 229 -12.06 -23.10 10.77
C LYS A 229 -13.13 -22.00 10.73
N LEU A 230 -12.77 -20.82 10.21
CA LEU A 230 -13.66 -19.67 10.11
C LEU A 230 -14.87 -19.96 9.23
N LEU A 231 -14.66 -20.55 8.04
CA LEU A 231 -15.75 -21.01 7.17
C LEU A 231 -16.67 -22.00 7.89
N SER A 232 -16.12 -22.91 8.69
CA SER A 232 -16.91 -23.87 9.45
C SER A 232 -17.75 -23.20 10.54
N VAL A 233 -17.23 -22.17 11.21
CA VAL A 233 -18.01 -21.42 12.22
C VAL A 233 -19.13 -20.63 11.56
N LEU A 234 -18.83 -19.93 10.47
CA LEU A 234 -19.81 -19.16 9.70
C LEU A 234 -20.95 -20.06 9.19
N GLU A 235 -20.61 -21.21 8.59
CA GLU A 235 -21.59 -22.19 8.13
C GLU A 235 -22.45 -22.74 9.28
N LYS A 236 -21.82 -23.08 10.41
CA LYS A 236 -22.51 -23.60 11.58
C LYS A 236 -23.49 -22.58 12.15
N SER A 237 -23.05 -21.33 12.31
CA SER A 237 -23.87 -20.23 12.83
C SER A 237 -25.13 -20.01 11.97
N ALA A 238 -24.97 -19.91 10.64
CA ALA A 238 -26.09 -19.77 9.72
C ALA A 238 -27.06 -20.96 9.76
N ARG A 239 -26.53 -22.20 9.85
CA ARG A 239 -27.35 -23.40 9.96
C ARG A 239 -28.18 -23.42 11.24
N GLU A 240 -27.56 -23.13 12.38
CA GLU A 240 -28.24 -23.14 13.68
C GLU A 240 -29.37 -22.10 13.75
N LEU A 241 -29.20 -20.92 13.12
CA LEU A 241 -30.28 -19.93 13.01
C LEU A 241 -31.49 -20.50 12.26
N VAL A 242 -31.25 -21.15 11.11
CA VAL A 242 -32.34 -21.71 10.30
C VAL A 242 -33.00 -22.91 10.98
N GLU A 243 -32.21 -23.78 11.63
CA GLU A 243 -32.73 -24.91 12.43
C GLU A 243 -33.62 -24.44 13.60
N LYS A 244 -33.36 -23.25 14.16
CA LYS A 244 -34.20 -22.60 15.16
C LYS A 244 -35.40 -21.84 14.58
N GLY A 245 -35.60 -21.86 13.27
CA GLY A 245 -36.69 -21.13 12.59
C GLY A 245 -36.44 -19.64 12.41
N MET A 246 -35.21 -19.17 12.62
CA MET A 246 -34.83 -17.74 12.56
C MET A 246 -34.30 -17.33 11.18
N GLU A 247 -34.86 -17.82 10.07
CA GLU A 247 -34.37 -17.49 8.72
C GLU A 247 -34.40 -15.97 8.45
N GLN A 248 -35.43 -15.26 8.91
CA GLN A 248 -35.52 -13.79 8.75
C GLN A 248 -34.41 -13.03 9.48
N PHE A 249 -33.92 -13.56 10.59
CA PHE A 249 -32.77 -13.01 11.31
C PHE A 249 -31.50 -13.14 10.47
N LEU A 250 -31.26 -14.34 9.91
CA LEU A 250 -30.15 -14.59 9.00
C LEU A 250 -30.21 -13.67 7.76
N LEU A 251 -31.39 -13.47 7.18
CA LEU A 251 -31.56 -12.60 6.00
C LEU A 251 -31.14 -11.16 6.29
N ARG A 252 -31.53 -10.59 7.44
CA ARG A 252 -31.11 -9.24 7.84
C ARG A 252 -29.59 -9.14 7.96
N GLY A 253 -28.94 -10.12 8.56
CA GLY A 253 -27.48 -10.13 8.64
C GLY A 253 -26.79 -10.31 7.29
N LEU A 254 -27.38 -11.07 6.36
CA LEU A 254 -26.88 -11.18 4.99
C LEU A 254 -27.07 -9.87 4.20
N GLU A 255 -28.15 -9.13 4.41
CA GLU A 255 -28.35 -7.80 3.79
C GLU A 255 -27.30 -6.79 4.28
N ASN A 256 -26.97 -6.81 5.57
CA ASN A 256 -25.90 -5.99 6.14
C ASN A 256 -24.53 -6.40 5.54
N LEU A 257 -24.25 -7.70 5.49
CA LEU A 257 -23.04 -8.24 4.86
C LEU A 257 -22.92 -7.85 3.38
N GLU A 258 -24.01 -7.87 2.61
CA GLU A 258 -24.03 -7.44 1.21
C GLU A 258 -23.62 -5.96 1.06
N ARG A 259 -24.18 -5.07 1.89
CA ARG A 259 -23.82 -3.64 1.90
C ARG A 259 -22.36 -3.42 2.27
N PHE A 260 -21.90 -4.10 3.32
CA PHE A 260 -20.50 -4.05 3.74
C PHE A 260 -19.57 -4.51 2.61
N LEU A 261 -19.81 -5.69 2.03
CA LEU A 261 -18.97 -6.26 0.98
C LEU A 261 -18.95 -5.39 -0.29
N SER A 262 -20.07 -4.76 -0.64
CA SER A 262 -20.17 -3.87 -1.80
C SER A 262 -19.26 -2.66 -1.61
N ARG A 263 -19.34 -2.01 -0.44
CA ARG A 263 -18.50 -0.87 -0.09
C ARG A 263 -17.02 -1.26 -0.02
N ASP A 264 -16.69 -2.35 0.69
CA ASP A 264 -15.30 -2.75 0.95
C ASP A 264 -14.59 -3.24 -0.32
N LYS A 265 -15.28 -4.03 -1.15
CA LYS A 265 -14.77 -4.47 -2.45
C LYS A 265 -14.51 -3.29 -3.39
N ASN A 266 -15.40 -2.30 -3.42
CA ASN A 266 -15.21 -1.11 -4.26
C ASN A 266 -14.01 -0.28 -3.82
N LEU A 267 -13.71 -0.23 -2.52
CA LEU A 267 -12.56 0.51 -1.98
C LEU A 267 -11.24 -0.22 -2.20
N TYR A 268 -11.19 -1.55 -2.05
CA TYR A 268 -9.93 -2.29 -1.93
C TYR A 268 -9.69 -3.36 -2.99
N ASN A 269 -10.65 -3.60 -3.89
CA ASN A 269 -10.58 -4.53 -5.01
C ASN A 269 -10.07 -5.95 -4.66
N TYR A 270 -10.98 -6.84 -4.29
CA TYR A 270 -10.63 -8.19 -3.84
C TYR A 270 -9.97 -9.05 -4.93
N ASN A 271 -8.95 -9.80 -4.53
CA ASN A 271 -8.32 -10.80 -5.38
C ASN A 271 -9.19 -12.07 -5.53
N GLU A 272 -8.77 -12.99 -6.39
CA GLU A 272 -9.55 -14.21 -6.67
C GLU A 272 -9.73 -15.10 -5.43
N LEU A 273 -8.70 -15.24 -4.59
CA LEU A 273 -8.76 -16.06 -3.38
C LEU A 273 -9.77 -15.49 -2.37
N GLN A 274 -9.75 -14.18 -2.18
CA GLN A 274 -10.72 -13.46 -1.34
C GLN A 274 -12.14 -13.62 -1.87
N CYS A 275 -12.33 -13.47 -3.18
CA CYS A 275 -13.63 -13.70 -3.82
C CYS A 275 -14.09 -15.17 -3.67
N ASN A 276 -13.16 -16.12 -3.78
CA ASN A 276 -13.39 -17.55 -3.62
C ASN A 276 -13.82 -17.91 -2.20
N PHE A 277 -13.25 -17.26 -1.18
CA PHE A 277 -13.64 -17.45 0.22
C PHE A 277 -15.09 -17.04 0.47
N VAL A 278 -15.47 -15.81 0.10
CA VAL A 278 -16.85 -15.35 0.28
C VAL A 278 -17.82 -16.21 -0.53
N SER A 279 -17.45 -16.57 -1.76
CA SER A 279 -18.24 -17.48 -2.60
C SER A 279 -18.42 -18.85 -1.95
N SER A 280 -17.37 -19.40 -1.32
CA SER A 280 -17.42 -20.70 -0.65
C SER A 280 -18.34 -20.65 0.57
N PHE A 281 -18.31 -19.56 1.33
CA PHE A 281 -19.25 -19.34 2.42
C PHE A 281 -20.70 -19.30 1.90
N MET A 282 -20.97 -18.44 0.91
CA MET A 282 -22.31 -18.33 0.30
C MET A 282 -22.83 -19.66 -0.24
N PHE A 283 -21.96 -20.45 -0.90
CA PHE A 283 -22.32 -21.77 -1.43
C PHE A 283 -22.76 -22.74 -0.32
N LYS A 284 -22.06 -22.74 0.82
CA LYS A 284 -22.35 -23.63 1.96
C LYS A 284 -23.70 -23.36 2.62
N ILE A 285 -24.16 -22.10 2.61
CA ILE A 285 -25.42 -21.70 3.26
C ILE A 285 -26.60 -21.56 2.29
N ARG A 286 -26.36 -21.65 0.97
CA ARG A 286 -27.34 -21.38 -0.08
C ARG A 286 -28.61 -22.21 0.02
N GLU A 287 -28.51 -23.48 0.40
CA GLU A 287 -29.66 -24.40 0.44
C GLU A 287 -30.23 -24.58 1.86
N LEU A 288 -29.88 -23.70 2.82
CA LEU A 288 -30.46 -23.73 4.15
C LEU A 288 -31.93 -23.28 4.15
N GLY A 289 -32.30 -22.33 3.30
CA GLY A 289 -33.66 -21.81 3.21
C GLY A 289 -33.98 -21.16 1.86
N ALA A 290 -35.27 -21.04 1.55
CA ALA A 290 -35.73 -20.58 0.23
C ALA A 290 -35.37 -19.11 -0.04
N HIS A 291 -35.46 -18.25 0.99
CA HIS A 291 -35.08 -16.85 0.88
C HIS A 291 -33.56 -16.66 1.02
N THR A 292 -32.93 -17.50 1.84
CA THR A 292 -31.45 -17.54 1.98
C THR A 292 -30.77 -17.79 0.64
N LYS A 293 -31.36 -18.64 -0.21
CA LYS A 293 -30.88 -18.91 -1.57
C LYS A 293 -30.80 -17.66 -2.46
N GLU A 294 -31.73 -16.73 -2.31
CA GLU A 294 -31.75 -15.51 -3.11
C GLU A 294 -30.73 -14.49 -2.58
N ALA A 295 -30.66 -14.29 -1.27
CA ALA A 295 -29.66 -13.42 -0.64
C ALA A 295 -28.22 -13.87 -0.98
N THR A 296 -27.94 -15.17 -0.86
CA THR A 296 -26.62 -15.74 -1.19
C THR A 296 -26.26 -15.58 -2.67
N LYS A 297 -27.24 -15.66 -3.59
CA LYS A 297 -27.01 -15.36 -5.02
C LYS A 297 -26.66 -13.90 -5.25
N LYS A 298 -27.32 -12.95 -4.57
CA LYS A 298 -27.00 -11.52 -4.70
C LYS A 298 -25.55 -11.24 -4.29
N ILE A 299 -25.16 -11.72 -3.12
CA ILE A 299 -23.77 -11.61 -2.63
C ILE A 299 -22.80 -12.33 -3.58
N HIS A 300 -23.17 -13.51 -4.09
CA HIS A 300 -22.32 -14.23 -5.04
C HIS A 300 -22.09 -13.43 -6.32
N ARG A 301 -23.13 -12.81 -6.90
CA ARG A 301 -23.02 -11.93 -8.08
C ARG A 301 -22.17 -10.69 -7.81
N LEU A 302 -22.30 -10.10 -6.63
CA LEU A 302 -21.50 -8.95 -6.20
C LEU A 302 -20.00 -9.32 -6.17
N ILE A 303 -19.67 -10.50 -5.65
CA ILE A 303 -18.28 -10.93 -5.48
C ILE A 303 -17.69 -11.51 -6.77
N LYS A 304 -18.45 -12.36 -7.47
CA LYS A 304 -18.12 -12.94 -8.77
C LYS A 304 -19.23 -12.58 -9.76
N PRO A 305 -19.06 -11.51 -10.55
CA PRO A 305 -20.02 -11.23 -11.62
C PRO A 305 -20.06 -12.47 -12.54
N SER A 306 -21.22 -13.13 -12.61
CA SER A 306 -21.44 -14.20 -13.56
C SER A 306 -21.45 -13.60 -14.97
N ASN A 307 -20.89 -14.31 -15.95
CA ASN A 307 -20.90 -13.98 -17.38
C ASN A 307 -22.31 -14.03 -18.02
N ASP A 308 -23.39 -13.75 -17.29
CA ASP A 308 -24.73 -13.74 -17.86
C ASP A 308 -25.01 -12.35 -18.46
N PRO A 309 -25.16 -12.25 -19.79
CA PRO A 309 -25.17 -10.99 -20.50
C PRO A 309 -26.58 -10.40 -20.48
N GLN A 310 -26.91 -9.60 -19.48
CA GLN A 310 -27.95 -8.58 -19.60
C GLN A 310 -27.88 -7.57 -18.45
N GLN A 311 -27.83 -6.29 -18.84
CA GLN A 311 -27.89 -5.04 -18.04
C GLN A 311 -26.55 -4.36 -17.68
N GLU A 312 -25.93 -3.86 -18.76
CA GLU A 312 -25.55 -2.45 -19.03
C GLU A 312 -24.56 -1.66 -18.12
N GLN A 313 -23.35 -1.51 -18.70
CA GLN A 313 -22.67 -0.23 -19.02
C GLN A 313 -21.55 0.35 -18.11
N PRO A 314 -20.76 -0.50 -17.43
CA PRO A 314 -19.29 -0.31 -17.51
C PRO A 314 -18.51 -1.58 -17.87
N GLN A 315 -19.19 -2.73 -17.98
CA GLN A 315 -18.59 -4.07 -17.96
C GLN A 315 -18.20 -4.62 -19.34
N GLU A 316 -18.65 -3.98 -20.43
CA GLU A 316 -18.46 -4.49 -21.80
C GLU A 316 -17.00 -4.52 -22.27
N GLU A 317 -16.11 -3.66 -21.77
CA GLU A 317 -14.71 -3.61 -22.24
C GLU A 317 -13.74 -4.43 -21.38
N GLU A 318 -14.01 -4.63 -20.09
CA GLU A 318 -13.21 -5.52 -19.24
C GLU A 318 -13.45 -7.00 -19.60
N ASP A 319 -14.66 -7.36 -20.01
CA ASP A 319 -14.97 -8.67 -20.58
C ASP A 319 -14.38 -8.86 -21.99
N ARG A 320 -14.21 -7.77 -22.77
CA ARG A 320 -13.40 -7.82 -24.01
C ARG A 320 -11.94 -8.11 -23.71
N LEU A 321 -11.36 -7.53 -22.65
CA LEU A 321 -9.97 -7.81 -22.26
C LEU A 321 -9.73 -9.27 -21.86
N LYS A 322 -10.74 -9.97 -21.33
CA LYS A 322 -10.66 -11.41 -21.01
C LYS A 322 -10.56 -12.29 -22.26
N THR A 323 -11.03 -11.82 -23.41
CA THR A 323 -10.97 -12.58 -24.68
C THR A 323 -9.79 -12.19 -25.57
N LEU A 324 -9.12 -11.07 -25.26
CA LEU A 324 -7.94 -10.61 -26.00
C LEU A 324 -6.68 -11.41 -25.62
N SER A 325 -5.84 -11.68 -26.63
CA SER A 325 -4.50 -12.20 -26.39
C SER A 325 -3.63 -11.14 -25.70
N PRO A 326 -2.51 -11.53 -25.04
CA PRO A 326 -1.58 -10.57 -24.43
C PRO A 326 -1.13 -9.46 -25.41
N LEU A 327 -0.93 -9.81 -26.68
CA LEU A 327 -0.61 -8.86 -27.73
C LEU A 327 -1.77 -7.91 -28.04
N GLY A 328 -3.00 -8.42 -28.07
CA GLY A 328 -4.21 -7.62 -28.24
C GLY A 328 -4.43 -6.63 -27.10
N ILE A 329 -4.17 -7.06 -25.85
CA ILE A 329 -4.22 -6.20 -24.67
C ILE A 329 -3.17 -5.09 -24.76
N LEU A 330 -1.92 -5.43 -25.11
CA LEU A 330 -0.87 -4.43 -25.27
C LEU A 330 -1.15 -3.46 -26.44
N THR A 331 -1.78 -3.93 -27.51
CA THR A 331 -2.20 -3.08 -28.63
C THR A 331 -3.27 -2.08 -28.19
N MET A 332 -4.19 -2.50 -27.32
CA MET A 332 -5.19 -1.60 -26.73
C MET A 332 -4.53 -0.53 -25.85
N PHE A 333 -3.57 -0.90 -25.01
CA PHE A 333 -2.77 0.05 -24.23
C PHE A 333 -2.00 1.04 -25.12
N ALA A 334 -1.43 0.54 -26.21
CA ALA A 334 -0.68 1.34 -27.18
C ALA A 334 -1.56 2.27 -28.03
N SER A 335 -2.89 2.10 -28.05
CA SER A 335 -3.79 2.95 -28.83
C SER A 335 -3.94 4.34 -28.22
N ASN A 336 -4.13 5.36 -29.07
CA ASN A 336 -4.52 6.72 -28.64
C ASN A 336 -6.03 6.95 -28.73
N GLU A 337 -6.76 6.01 -29.33
CA GLU A 337 -8.21 6.10 -29.56
C GLU A 337 -9.01 5.57 -28.37
N VAL A 338 -8.33 5.00 -27.37
CA VAL A 338 -8.91 4.37 -26.18
C VAL A 338 -8.75 5.28 -24.98
N GLU A 339 -9.81 5.46 -24.19
CA GLU A 339 -9.77 6.31 -22.99
C GLU A 339 -8.68 5.85 -22.02
N GLU A 340 -8.08 6.80 -21.31
CA GLU A 340 -6.96 6.56 -20.38
C GLU A 340 -7.27 5.51 -19.32
N ARG A 341 -8.49 5.52 -18.76
CA ARG A 341 -8.94 4.53 -17.78
C ARG A 341 -8.82 3.10 -18.31
N TYR A 342 -9.11 2.87 -19.59
CA TYR A 342 -9.05 1.54 -20.20
C TYR A 342 -7.64 1.14 -20.57
N ARG A 343 -6.79 2.10 -20.96
CA ARG A 343 -5.34 1.86 -21.11
C ARG A 343 -4.74 1.39 -19.78
N GLU A 344 -5.11 2.02 -18.66
CA GLU A 344 -4.66 1.59 -17.34
C GLU A 344 -5.16 0.18 -16.97
N ILE A 345 -6.43 -0.15 -17.21
CA ILE A 345 -6.96 -1.51 -16.99
C ILE A 345 -6.24 -2.53 -17.89
N ALA A 346 -5.96 -2.18 -19.14
CA ALA A 346 -5.27 -3.05 -20.09
C ALA A 346 -3.87 -3.44 -19.61
N ILE A 347 -3.05 -2.45 -19.22
CA ILE A 347 -1.66 -2.71 -18.81
C ILE A 347 -1.60 -3.47 -17.48
N ARG A 348 -2.52 -3.21 -16.55
CA ARG A 348 -2.64 -3.97 -15.29
C ARG A 348 -3.08 -5.41 -15.54
N ARG A 349 -4.01 -5.64 -16.47
CA ARG A 349 -4.43 -6.98 -16.87
C ARG A 349 -3.27 -7.74 -17.54
N LEU A 350 -2.50 -7.08 -18.39
CA LEU A 350 -1.32 -7.69 -19.02
C LEU A 350 -0.28 -8.07 -17.97
N ASN A 351 -0.04 -7.20 -16.99
CA ASN A 351 0.86 -7.46 -15.86
C ASN A 351 0.43 -8.71 -15.07
N LEU A 352 -0.86 -8.84 -14.75
CA LEU A 352 -1.40 -10.02 -14.08
C LEU A 352 -1.11 -11.31 -14.88
N ILE A 353 -1.42 -11.32 -16.18
CA ILE A 353 -1.21 -12.49 -17.05
C ILE A 353 0.27 -12.88 -17.09
N LEU A 354 1.18 -11.92 -17.18
CA LEU A 354 2.62 -12.16 -17.24
C LEU A 354 3.21 -12.54 -15.87
N SER A 355 2.63 -12.06 -14.78
CA SER A 355 3.00 -12.44 -13.42
C SER A 355 2.58 -13.88 -13.10
N ASP A 356 1.38 -14.29 -13.52
CA ASP A 356 0.93 -15.68 -13.44
C ASP A 356 1.83 -16.61 -14.28
N HIS A 357 2.35 -16.11 -15.40
CA HIS A 357 3.36 -16.82 -16.17
C HIS A 357 4.70 -16.97 -15.45
N THR A 358 5.24 -15.85 -14.94
CA THR A 358 6.52 -15.82 -14.23
C THR A 358 6.49 -16.72 -12.98
N SER A 359 5.35 -16.76 -12.29
CA SER A 359 5.11 -17.64 -11.14
C SER A 359 4.74 -19.09 -11.51
N ARG A 360 4.79 -19.44 -12.81
CA ARG A 360 4.52 -20.77 -13.37
C ARG A 360 3.10 -21.29 -13.12
N LYS A 361 2.13 -20.41 -12.85
CA LYS A 361 0.71 -20.77 -12.71
C LYS A 361 0.07 -21.04 -14.08
N GLU A 362 0.44 -20.27 -15.10
CA GLU A 362 -0.01 -20.45 -16.49
C GLU A 362 1.16 -20.35 -17.49
N VAL A 363 1.17 -21.15 -18.55
CA VAL A 363 2.29 -21.17 -19.51
C VAL A 363 1.90 -20.41 -20.78
N MET A 364 2.47 -19.21 -20.97
CA MET A 364 2.39 -18.44 -22.20
C MET A 364 3.37 -19.00 -23.24
N LYS A 365 3.00 -18.93 -24.52
CA LYS A 365 3.91 -19.32 -25.60
C LYS A 365 5.01 -18.28 -25.76
N ILE A 366 6.27 -18.74 -25.85
CA ILE A 366 7.45 -17.89 -26.10
C ILE A 366 7.27 -17.01 -27.34
N SER A 367 6.63 -17.54 -28.38
CA SER A 367 6.35 -16.79 -29.62
C SER A 367 5.39 -15.61 -29.42
N GLU A 368 4.58 -15.61 -28.36
CA GLU A 368 3.77 -14.45 -27.97
C GLU A 368 4.61 -13.40 -27.25
N MET A 369 5.52 -13.82 -26.37
CA MET A 369 6.43 -12.89 -25.68
C MET A 369 7.34 -12.13 -26.63
N ARG A 370 7.92 -12.82 -27.62
CA ARG A 370 8.71 -12.17 -28.68
C ARG A 370 7.90 -11.13 -29.45
N LYS A 371 6.59 -11.31 -29.59
CA LYS A 371 5.70 -10.32 -30.26
C LYS A 371 5.41 -9.11 -29.37
N LEU A 372 5.46 -9.25 -28.04
CA LEU A 372 5.28 -8.13 -27.12
C LEU A 372 6.48 -7.17 -27.15
N GLN A 373 7.69 -7.70 -27.32
CA GLN A 373 8.94 -6.94 -27.19
C GLN A 373 8.97 -5.60 -27.99
N PRO A 374 8.67 -5.56 -29.30
CA PRO A 374 8.73 -4.31 -30.06
C PRO A 374 7.67 -3.29 -29.62
N LEU A 375 6.48 -3.78 -29.27
CA LEU A 375 5.37 -2.92 -28.86
C LEU A 375 5.58 -2.36 -27.45
N LEU A 376 6.22 -3.12 -26.55
CA LEU A 376 6.62 -2.63 -25.23
C LEU A 376 7.64 -1.50 -25.35
N VAL A 377 8.67 -1.64 -26.18
CA VAL A 377 9.66 -0.58 -26.42
C VAL A 377 9.00 0.68 -27.01
N SER A 378 8.05 0.50 -27.93
CA SER A 378 7.25 1.61 -28.47
C SER A 378 6.43 2.31 -27.36
N CYS A 379 5.78 1.54 -26.50
CA CYS A 379 5.03 2.09 -25.37
C CYS A 379 5.92 2.84 -24.38
N LEU A 380 7.13 2.35 -24.11
CA LEU A 380 8.10 3.02 -23.24
C LEU A 380 8.53 4.40 -23.76
N SER A 381 8.46 4.62 -25.08
CA SER A 381 8.82 5.89 -25.72
C SER A 381 7.62 6.80 -25.97
N LYS A 382 6.42 6.37 -25.59
CA LYS A 382 5.17 7.09 -25.87
C LYS A 382 4.95 8.24 -24.86
N GLU A 383 4.50 9.38 -25.37
CA GLU A 383 4.06 10.53 -24.58
C GLU A 383 2.61 10.33 -24.06
N GLY A 384 2.27 10.96 -22.93
CA GLY A 384 0.91 10.88 -22.36
C GLY A 384 0.59 9.57 -21.63
N ILE A 385 1.62 8.88 -21.12
CA ILE A 385 1.49 7.79 -20.14
C ILE A 385 1.69 8.39 -18.74
N THR A 386 0.71 8.20 -17.85
CA THR A 386 0.82 8.61 -16.45
C THR A 386 1.86 7.81 -15.69
N GLU A 387 2.38 8.37 -14.60
CA GLU A 387 3.38 7.69 -13.75
C GLU A 387 2.89 6.32 -13.26
N SER A 388 1.60 6.20 -12.88
CA SER A 388 0.97 4.93 -12.49
C SER A 388 1.07 3.87 -13.60
N MET A 389 0.66 4.23 -14.82
CA MET A 389 0.72 3.33 -15.97
C MET A 389 2.17 2.97 -16.33
N PHE A 390 3.09 3.93 -16.23
CA PHE A 390 4.50 3.70 -16.49
C PHE A 390 5.14 2.76 -15.46
N LYS A 391 4.74 2.87 -14.18
CA LYS A 391 5.21 1.95 -13.14
C LYS A 391 4.82 0.50 -13.43
N VAL A 392 3.55 0.27 -13.79
CA VAL A 392 3.04 -1.05 -14.19
C VAL A 392 3.70 -1.53 -15.48
N LEU A 393 3.96 -0.63 -16.44
CA LEU A 393 4.68 -0.96 -17.66
C LEU A 393 6.11 -1.46 -17.37
N GLY A 394 6.78 -0.91 -16.36
CA GLY A 394 8.08 -1.41 -15.89
C GLY A 394 8.01 -2.85 -15.35
N GLU A 395 6.96 -3.21 -14.62
CA GLU A 395 6.73 -4.58 -14.15
C GLU A 395 6.44 -5.55 -15.31
N VAL A 396 5.65 -5.11 -16.28
CA VAL A 396 5.40 -5.86 -17.52
C VAL A 396 6.72 -6.10 -18.29
N VAL A 397 7.58 -5.09 -18.38
CA VAL A 397 8.91 -5.21 -18.98
C VAL A 397 9.76 -6.22 -18.22
N TYR A 398 9.76 -6.17 -16.89
CA TYR A 398 10.45 -7.16 -16.06
C TYR A 398 10.01 -8.59 -16.37
N HIS A 399 8.71 -8.88 -16.43
CA HIS A 399 8.23 -10.24 -16.69
C HIS A 399 8.66 -10.77 -18.06
N VAL A 400 8.57 -9.94 -19.09
CA VAL A 400 9.03 -10.33 -20.44
C VAL A 400 10.55 -10.48 -20.47
N ALA A 401 11.29 -9.55 -19.84
CA ALA A 401 12.74 -9.61 -19.79
C ALA A 401 13.23 -10.83 -18.98
N TYR A 402 12.56 -11.20 -17.90
CA TYR A 402 12.90 -12.38 -17.09
C TYR A 402 12.78 -13.67 -17.90
N GLU A 403 11.65 -13.90 -18.58
CA GLU A 403 11.50 -15.09 -19.42
C GLU A 403 12.50 -15.07 -20.59
N MET A 404 12.66 -13.94 -21.28
CA MET A 404 13.52 -13.87 -22.46
C MET A 404 15.01 -13.93 -22.13
N MET A 405 15.48 -13.14 -21.18
CA MET A 405 16.91 -12.99 -20.88
C MET A 405 17.41 -14.00 -19.85
N THR A 406 16.60 -14.36 -18.85
CA THR A 406 17.03 -15.31 -17.80
C THR A 406 16.69 -16.76 -18.17
N ILE A 407 15.47 -17.02 -18.66
CA ILE A 407 15.03 -18.40 -18.96
C ILE A 407 15.44 -18.83 -20.38
N ARG A 408 15.33 -17.95 -21.37
CA ARG A 408 15.73 -18.25 -22.76
C ARG A 408 17.14 -17.83 -23.12
N VAL A 409 17.77 -16.99 -22.32
CA VAL A 409 19.12 -16.45 -22.59
C VAL A 409 19.15 -15.75 -23.96
N GLU A 410 18.09 -15.00 -24.26
CA GLU A 410 17.95 -14.16 -25.45
C GLU A 410 18.02 -12.69 -25.07
N VAL A 411 19.05 -12.00 -25.57
CA VAL A 411 19.26 -10.57 -25.31
C VAL A 411 18.16 -9.74 -25.96
N TRP A 412 17.53 -8.86 -25.17
CA TRP A 412 16.52 -7.94 -25.67
C TRP A 412 17.15 -6.61 -26.13
N TYR A 413 17.73 -6.61 -27.33
CA TYR A 413 18.43 -5.43 -27.88
C TYR A 413 17.57 -4.16 -27.92
N GLY A 414 16.28 -4.25 -28.25
CA GLY A 414 15.40 -3.08 -28.26
C GLY A 414 15.21 -2.42 -26.88
N LEU A 415 15.22 -3.20 -25.79
CA LEU A 415 15.16 -2.65 -24.43
C LEU A 415 16.50 -1.99 -24.06
N ARG A 416 17.62 -2.63 -24.45
CA ARG A 416 18.96 -2.08 -24.28
C ARG A 416 19.10 -0.71 -24.94
N GLU A 417 18.75 -0.62 -26.23
CA GLU A 417 18.78 0.61 -27.02
C GLU A 417 17.86 1.71 -26.45
N TYR A 418 16.70 1.33 -25.90
CA TYR A 418 15.83 2.27 -25.20
C TYR A 418 16.53 2.88 -23.99
N ILE A 419 17.08 2.06 -23.09
CA ILE A 419 17.73 2.57 -21.87
C ILE A 419 18.95 3.43 -22.23
N GLU A 420 19.77 2.99 -23.19
CA GLU A 420 20.92 3.76 -23.66
C GLU A 420 20.49 5.12 -24.21
N SER A 421 19.54 5.17 -25.14
CA SER A 421 19.10 6.41 -25.79
C SER A 421 18.35 7.37 -24.86
N LYS A 422 17.68 6.85 -23.82
CA LYS A 422 16.90 7.64 -22.87
C LYS A 422 17.66 8.03 -21.60
N SER A 423 18.84 7.47 -21.37
CA SER A 423 19.67 7.74 -20.20
C SER A 423 19.91 9.24 -19.94
N GLU A 424 20.20 10.02 -20.99
CA GLU A 424 20.42 11.47 -20.86
C GLU A 424 19.12 12.29 -20.94
N THR A 425 18.24 11.95 -21.87
CA THR A 425 17.07 12.78 -22.24
C THR A 425 15.84 12.54 -21.38
N GLU A 426 15.63 11.31 -20.92
CA GLU A 426 14.50 10.89 -20.08
C GLU A 426 15.02 10.01 -18.93
N PHE A 427 16.06 10.51 -18.24
CA PHE A 427 16.83 9.77 -17.22
C PHE A 427 15.95 9.01 -16.23
N GLU A 428 14.95 9.66 -15.65
CA GLU A 428 14.08 9.06 -14.63
C GLU A 428 13.32 7.84 -15.17
N ARG A 429 12.85 7.90 -16.41
CA ARG A 429 12.19 6.75 -17.05
C ARG A 429 13.19 5.65 -17.33
N ALA A 430 14.36 5.98 -17.87
CA ALA A 430 15.40 5.01 -18.21
C ALA A 430 15.91 4.28 -16.95
N VAL A 431 16.23 5.02 -15.89
CA VAL A 431 16.75 4.46 -14.64
C VAL A 431 15.66 3.68 -13.89
N TYR A 432 14.40 4.11 -13.95
CA TYR A 432 13.28 3.34 -13.37
C TYR A 432 13.13 1.99 -14.06
N ILE A 433 13.13 1.95 -15.40
CA ILE A 433 13.04 0.69 -16.14
C ILE A 433 14.23 -0.22 -15.81
N PHE A 434 15.44 0.34 -15.71
CA PHE A 434 16.61 -0.42 -15.26
C PHE A 434 16.42 -0.99 -13.83
N GLN A 435 15.87 -0.22 -12.89
CA GLN A 435 15.58 -0.70 -11.53
C GLN A 435 14.54 -1.82 -11.49
N CYS A 436 13.60 -1.87 -12.43
CA CYS A 436 12.65 -2.97 -12.55
C CYS A 436 13.33 -4.29 -12.90
N LEU A 437 14.51 -4.28 -13.54
CA LEU A 437 15.26 -5.48 -13.93
C LEU A 437 15.96 -6.10 -12.72
N THR A 438 15.16 -6.72 -11.86
CA THR A 438 15.59 -7.33 -10.60
C THR A 438 16.09 -8.77 -10.72
N MET A 439 16.41 -9.21 -11.93
CA MET A 439 16.98 -10.52 -12.24
C MET A 439 18.42 -10.39 -12.71
N TRP A 440 19.18 -11.49 -12.69
CA TRP A 440 20.52 -11.53 -13.28
C TRP A 440 20.49 -11.11 -14.76
N LEU A 441 21.43 -10.23 -15.15
CA LEU A 441 21.56 -9.68 -16.50
C LEU A 441 22.88 -10.14 -17.12
N GLU A 442 22.86 -10.39 -18.43
CA GLU A 442 24.07 -10.79 -19.16
C GLU A 442 25.03 -9.60 -19.33
N ASP A 443 26.27 -9.80 -18.88
CA ASP A 443 27.29 -8.77 -18.71
C ASP A 443 27.64 -8.07 -20.03
N ASP A 444 28.17 -8.82 -21.01
CA ASP A 444 28.82 -8.25 -22.20
C ASP A 444 27.83 -7.62 -23.19
N GLU A 445 26.68 -8.26 -23.39
CA GLU A 445 25.74 -7.86 -24.45
C GLU A 445 24.68 -6.88 -23.99
N PHE A 446 24.31 -6.86 -22.71
CA PHE A 446 23.24 -6.02 -22.20
C PHE A 446 23.73 -5.03 -21.14
N LEU A 447 24.34 -5.53 -20.07
CA LEU A 447 24.65 -4.71 -18.89
C LEU A 447 25.75 -3.68 -19.15
N ILE A 448 26.88 -4.06 -19.73
CA ILE A 448 28.01 -3.15 -19.98
C ILE A 448 27.60 -1.96 -20.87
N PRO A 449 26.89 -2.15 -22.01
CA PRO A 449 26.40 -1.04 -22.82
C PRO A 449 25.44 -0.10 -22.07
N VAL A 450 24.53 -0.66 -21.27
CA VAL A 450 23.58 0.10 -20.45
C VAL A 450 24.30 0.92 -19.39
N MET A 451 25.29 0.33 -18.70
CA MET A 451 26.09 1.00 -17.67
C MET A 451 26.95 2.12 -18.24
N LYS A 452 27.51 1.94 -19.43
CA LYS A 452 28.27 2.99 -20.13
C LYS A 452 27.45 4.26 -20.35
N SER A 453 26.13 4.12 -20.51
CA SER A 453 25.20 5.24 -20.73
C SER A 453 24.61 5.78 -19.43
N LEU A 454 24.22 4.91 -18.50
CA LEU A 454 23.55 5.31 -17.24
C LEU A 454 24.50 5.85 -16.18
N LEU A 455 25.71 5.28 -16.02
CA LEU A 455 26.62 5.65 -14.93
C LEU A 455 27.01 7.15 -14.95
N PRO A 456 27.35 7.78 -16.09
CA PRO A 456 27.66 9.21 -16.13
C PRO A 456 26.51 10.07 -15.61
N GLU A 457 25.28 9.76 -16.03
CA GLU A 457 24.08 10.52 -15.67
C GLU A 457 23.66 10.29 -14.22
N ILE A 458 23.86 9.06 -13.71
CA ILE A 458 23.73 8.71 -12.30
C ILE A 458 24.69 9.53 -11.45
N PHE A 459 25.98 9.57 -11.81
CA PHE A 459 26.98 10.29 -11.03
C PHE A 459 26.69 11.79 -10.94
N LYS A 460 26.20 12.37 -12.04
CA LYS A 460 25.80 13.78 -12.10
C LYS A 460 24.60 14.09 -11.20
N ARG A 461 23.68 13.13 -11.01
CA ARG A 461 22.40 13.32 -10.27
C ARG A 461 22.42 12.80 -8.84
N LEU A 462 23.49 12.08 -8.44
CA LEU A 462 23.67 11.60 -7.07
C LEU A 462 24.07 12.72 -6.10
N GLU A 463 24.39 13.92 -6.60
CA GLU A 463 24.69 15.09 -5.78
C GLU A 463 23.55 15.38 -4.79
N PRO A 464 23.84 15.48 -3.47
CA PRO A 464 22.83 15.70 -2.45
C PRO A 464 22.05 17.01 -2.65
N PRO A 465 20.70 16.97 -2.62
CA PRO A 465 19.90 18.20 -2.68
C PRO A 465 20.23 19.15 -1.53
N ARG A 466 20.17 20.45 -1.81
CA ARG A 466 20.46 21.52 -0.83
C ARG A 466 19.25 21.90 0.02
N GLU A 467 18.04 21.62 -0.46
CA GLU A 467 16.77 21.97 0.20
C GLU A 467 15.81 20.78 0.23
N LEU A 468 15.01 20.66 1.29
CA LEU A 468 13.90 19.70 1.39
C LEU A 468 12.69 20.22 0.61
N LEU A 469 12.81 20.27 -0.72
CA LEU A 469 11.67 20.55 -1.60
C LEU A 469 10.76 19.31 -1.69
N VAL A 470 9.48 19.54 -2.01
CA VAL A 470 8.44 18.51 -2.11
C VAL A 470 8.76 17.43 -3.17
N ASP A 471 9.68 17.73 -4.11
CA ASP A 471 10.04 16.86 -5.24
C ASP A 471 11.53 16.44 -5.23
N ASN A 472 11.98 15.82 -4.14
CA ASN A 472 13.28 15.13 -4.11
C ASN A 472 13.18 13.68 -4.64
N SER A 473 12.13 13.38 -5.42
CA SER A 473 11.86 12.04 -5.99
C SER A 473 13.01 11.57 -6.90
N CYS A 474 13.58 12.48 -7.67
CA CYS A 474 14.71 12.24 -8.58
C CYS A 474 15.98 11.76 -7.86
N TRP A 475 16.30 12.30 -6.67
CA TRP A 475 17.48 11.86 -5.92
C TRP A 475 17.30 10.44 -5.37
N VAL A 476 16.12 10.13 -4.82
CA VAL A 476 15.79 8.78 -4.33
C VAL A 476 15.88 7.78 -5.47
N LEU A 477 15.27 8.11 -6.61
CA LEU A 477 15.31 7.29 -7.81
C LEU A 477 16.75 7.08 -8.28
N THR A 478 17.56 8.15 -8.31
CA THR A 478 19.00 8.04 -8.64
C THR A 478 19.72 7.11 -7.67
N PHE A 479 19.55 7.30 -6.37
CA PHE A 479 20.20 6.49 -5.32
C PHE A 479 19.90 4.99 -5.47
N VAL A 480 18.64 4.63 -5.71
CA VAL A 480 18.22 3.24 -5.94
C VAL A 480 18.79 2.71 -7.27
N GLY A 481 18.82 3.54 -8.31
CA GLY A 481 19.47 3.19 -9.58
C GLY A 481 20.96 2.90 -9.42
N VAL A 482 21.66 3.68 -8.61
CA VAL A 482 23.08 3.47 -8.27
C VAL A 482 23.26 2.15 -7.57
N PHE A 483 22.41 1.87 -6.58
CA PHE A 483 22.41 0.60 -5.86
C PHE A 483 22.25 -0.59 -6.81
N CYS A 484 21.27 -0.54 -7.73
CA CYS A 484 21.09 -1.59 -8.73
C CYS A 484 22.32 -1.74 -9.63
N ALA A 485 22.95 -0.64 -10.03
CA ALA A 485 24.13 -0.65 -10.87
C ALA A 485 25.32 -1.36 -10.18
N ILE A 486 25.63 -1.02 -8.92
CA ILE A 486 26.75 -1.66 -8.22
C ILE A 486 26.51 -3.14 -7.94
N VAL A 487 25.27 -3.53 -7.64
CA VAL A 487 24.91 -4.93 -7.41
C VAL A 487 25.09 -5.75 -8.68
N HIS A 488 24.72 -5.21 -9.85
CA HIS A 488 24.93 -5.86 -11.13
C HIS A 488 26.40 -5.88 -11.56
N LEU A 489 27.19 -4.87 -11.21
CA LEU A 489 28.59 -4.74 -11.63
C LEU A 489 29.61 -5.48 -10.74
N VAL A 490 29.25 -5.84 -9.50
CA VAL A 490 30.23 -6.40 -8.53
C VAL A 490 30.85 -7.73 -8.98
N GLY A 491 30.12 -8.52 -9.77
CA GLY A 491 30.62 -9.76 -10.34
C GLY A 491 31.62 -9.56 -11.50
N ILE A 492 31.68 -8.36 -12.07
CA ILE A 492 32.45 -8.06 -13.28
C ILE A 492 33.82 -7.51 -12.92
N THR A 493 34.87 -8.33 -13.10
CA THR A 493 36.24 -7.97 -12.71
C THR A 493 36.76 -6.68 -13.34
N SER A 494 36.34 -6.36 -14.58
CA SER A 494 36.75 -5.15 -15.28
C SER A 494 36.17 -3.85 -14.70
N HIS A 495 35.14 -3.93 -13.86
CA HIS A 495 34.43 -2.78 -13.28
C HIS A 495 34.62 -2.66 -11.75
N GLY A 496 35.54 -3.43 -11.16
CA GLY A 496 35.76 -3.43 -9.71
C GLY A 496 36.23 -2.08 -9.14
N GLU A 497 36.96 -1.28 -9.92
CA GLU A 497 37.33 0.09 -9.53
C GLU A 497 36.11 1.03 -9.58
N ASP A 498 35.29 0.91 -10.62
CA ASP A 498 34.06 1.70 -10.75
C ASP A 498 33.09 1.41 -9.60
N VAL A 499 32.90 0.15 -9.22
CA VAL A 499 32.04 -0.25 -8.09
C VAL A 499 32.48 0.44 -6.79
N LYS A 500 33.79 0.49 -6.50
CA LYS A 500 34.31 1.17 -5.30
C LYS A 500 34.06 2.68 -5.34
N VAL A 501 34.33 3.32 -6.49
CA VAL A 501 34.10 4.76 -6.67
C VAL A 501 32.62 5.10 -6.51
N ILE A 502 31.73 4.24 -7.01
CA ILE A 502 30.28 4.41 -6.87
C ILE A 502 29.86 4.25 -5.41
N GLU A 503 30.32 3.19 -4.75
CA GLU A 503 30.03 2.91 -3.35
C GLU A 503 30.45 4.08 -2.44
N ASP A 504 31.65 4.61 -2.64
CA ASP A 504 32.17 5.77 -1.90
C ASP A 504 31.28 7.00 -2.09
N LYS A 505 30.90 7.31 -3.33
CA LYS A 505 30.00 8.44 -3.62
C LYS A 505 28.61 8.26 -3.00
N MET A 506 28.06 7.05 -2.97
CA MET A 506 26.78 6.80 -2.30
C MET A 506 26.87 7.08 -0.80
N VAL A 507 27.95 6.61 -0.16
CA VAL A 507 28.18 6.83 1.28
C VAL A 507 28.39 8.32 1.58
N ASP A 508 29.17 9.02 0.76
CA ASP A 508 29.43 10.45 0.92
C ASP A 508 28.15 11.28 0.72
N ALA A 509 27.33 10.94 -0.28
CA ALA A 509 26.05 11.61 -0.51
C ALA A 509 25.09 11.46 0.69
N VAL A 510 25.03 10.26 1.29
CA VAL A 510 24.22 10.04 2.50
C VAL A 510 24.80 10.80 3.69
N ARG A 511 26.13 10.82 3.86
CA ARG A 511 26.79 11.54 4.94
C ARG A 511 26.44 13.03 4.91
N GLU A 512 26.53 13.64 3.74
CA GLU A 512 26.17 15.05 3.53
C GLU A 512 24.70 15.32 3.87
N LEU A 513 23.77 14.43 3.50
CA LEU A 513 22.35 14.56 3.86
C LEU A 513 22.08 14.38 5.35
N VAL A 514 22.83 13.50 6.03
CA VAL A 514 22.76 13.32 7.48
C VAL A 514 23.25 14.57 8.20
N GLU A 515 24.38 15.14 7.78
CA GLU A 515 24.92 16.39 8.32
C GLU A 515 23.94 17.57 8.15
N ARG A 516 23.16 17.57 7.08
CA ARG A 516 22.09 18.55 6.81
C ARG A 516 20.78 18.28 7.55
N GLY A 517 20.65 17.16 8.26
CA GLY A 517 19.42 16.78 8.95
C GLY A 517 18.28 16.33 8.03
N MET A 518 18.58 15.97 6.76
CA MET A 518 17.60 15.56 5.74
C MET A 518 17.33 14.04 5.72
N GLU A 519 17.83 13.32 6.73
CA GLU A 519 17.91 11.86 6.74
C GLU A 519 16.54 11.15 6.88
N VAL A 520 15.71 11.52 7.86
CA VAL A 520 14.41 10.86 8.13
C VAL A 520 13.44 10.92 6.94
N GLY A 521 13.49 12.00 6.15
CA GLY A 521 12.58 12.22 5.02
C GLY A 521 13.08 11.62 3.71
N LEU A 522 14.38 11.76 3.41
CA LEU A 522 14.97 11.45 2.10
C LEU A 522 15.78 10.15 2.11
N VAL A 523 16.81 10.08 2.96
CA VAL A 523 17.71 8.92 3.06
C VAL A 523 16.93 7.67 3.48
N ARG A 524 16.01 7.80 4.45
CA ARG A 524 15.16 6.69 4.88
C ARG A 524 14.31 6.11 3.75
N ARG A 525 13.78 6.97 2.87
CA ARG A 525 12.98 6.53 1.70
C ARG A 525 13.85 5.74 0.74
N ALA A 526 15.03 6.26 0.40
CA ALA A 526 15.99 5.56 -0.46
C ALA A 526 16.41 4.20 0.12
N PHE A 527 16.65 4.12 1.44
CA PHE A 527 16.95 2.84 2.09
C PHE A 527 15.78 1.84 2.06
N ARG A 528 14.54 2.31 2.17
CA ARG A 528 13.34 1.46 2.06
C ARG A 528 13.18 0.89 0.65
N ASP A 529 13.45 1.72 -0.37
CA ASP A 529 13.40 1.28 -1.76
C ASP A 529 14.52 0.28 -2.06
N VAL A 530 15.73 0.51 -1.54
CA VAL A 530 16.83 -0.47 -1.57
C VAL A 530 16.43 -1.77 -0.85
N GLU A 531 15.81 -1.71 0.33
CA GLU A 531 15.31 -2.91 1.04
C GLU A 531 14.32 -3.71 0.18
N SER A 532 13.44 -3.03 -0.54
CA SER A 532 12.49 -3.66 -1.47
C SER A 532 13.20 -4.35 -2.64
N ILE A 533 14.18 -3.69 -3.25
CA ILE A 533 14.98 -4.26 -4.34
C ILE A 533 15.78 -5.48 -3.86
N VAL A 534 16.44 -5.39 -2.70
CA VAL A 534 17.20 -6.51 -2.10
C VAL A 534 16.31 -7.75 -1.93
N LYS A 535 15.06 -7.58 -1.47
CA LYS A 535 14.11 -8.68 -1.31
C LYS A 535 13.72 -9.31 -2.66
N LYS A 536 13.56 -8.49 -3.71
CA LYS A 536 13.23 -8.97 -5.07
C LYS A 536 14.39 -9.69 -5.75
N GLN A 537 15.62 -9.19 -5.57
CA GLN A 537 16.82 -9.72 -6.21
C GLN A 537 17.45 -10.93 -5.48
N LYS A 538 16.97 -11.25 -4.27
CA LYS A 538 17.53 -12.29 -3.40
C LYS A 538 17.82 -13.62 -4.11
N GLU A 539 16.94 -14.08 -4.98
CA GLU A 539 17.01 -15.43 -5.56
C GLU A 539 18.26 -15.69 -6.40
N TRP A 540 18.90 -14.64 -6.93
CA TRP A 540 20.09 -14.78 -7.79
C TRP A 540 21.38 -14.23 -7.17
N PHE A 541 21.35 -13.69 -5.94
CA PHE A 541 22.55 -13.18 -5.29
C PHE A 541 23.58 -14.29 -5.03
N GLY A 542 24.80 -14.04 -5.49
CA GLY A 542 25.98 -14.83 -5.15
C GLY A 542 26.75 -14.23 -3.99
N MET A 543 27.93 -14.81 -3.73
CA MET A 543 28.79 -14.38 -2.62
C MET A 543 29.32 -12.95 -2.79
N SER A 544 29.56 -12.51 -4.03
CA SER A 544 30.06 -11.16 -4.33
C SER A 544 29.03 -10.09 -3.98
N GLU A 545 27.78 -10.30 -4.39
CA GLU A 545 26.66 -9.40 -4.13
C GLU A 545 26.38 -9.31 -2.62
N LEU A 546 26.33 -10.45 -1.92
CA LEU A 546 26.10 -10.46 -0.47
C LEU A 546 27.24 -9.78 0.31
N LYS A 547 28.50 -9.96 -0.13
CA LYS A 547 29.68 -9.27 0.45
C LYS A 547 29.58 -7.76 0.25
N LEU A 548 29.25 -7.30 -0.95
CA LEU A 548 29.01 -5.88 -1.25
C LEU A 548 27.90 -5.31 -0.38
N LEU A 549 26.75 -6.00 -0.28
CA LEU A 549 25.61 -5.55 0.52
C LEU A 549 25.96 -5.40 1.99
N LYS A 550 26.64 -6.39 2.59
CA LYS A 550 27.10 -6.29 3.98
C LYS A 550 28.09 -5.13 4.17
N GLY A 551 29.05 -4.98 3.26
CA GLY A 551 30.02 -3.90 3.29
C GLY A 551 29.37 -2.52 3.23
N LEU A 552 28.54 -2.29 2.22
CA LEU A 552 27.83 -1.03 2.01
C LEU A 552 26.89 -0.71 3.18
N VAL A 553 26.08 -1.66 3.63
CA VAL A 553 25.14 -1.45 4.75
C VAL A 553 25.89 -1.09 6.03
N ARG A 554 27.01 -1.76 6.32
CA ARG A 554 27.87 -1.43 7.47
C ARG A 554 28.40 0.00 7.37
N ARG A 555 28.96 0.39 6.22
CA ARG A 555 29.51 1.74 6.00
C ARG A 555 28.44 2.83 6.15
N LEU A 556 27.24 2.59 5.63
CA LEU A 556 26.11 3.50 5.80
C LEU A 556 25.66 3.58 7.26
N TYR A 557 25.65 2.46 7.98
CA TYR A 557 25.25 2.39 9.39
C TYR A 557 26.22 3.14 10.33
N GLU A 558 27.52 3.14 9.99
CA GLU A 558 28.60 3.81 10.74
C GLU A 558 28.63 5.34 10.55
N ILE A 559 27.79 5.91 9.68
CA ILE A 559 27.70 7.36 9.48
C ILE A 559 27.27 8.04 10.78
N LYS A 560 28.13 8.93 11.29
CA LYS A 560 27.87 9.71 12.51
C LYS A 560 26.68 10.65 12.32
N GLY A 561 25.82 10.72 13.32
CA GLY A 561 24.62 11.57 13.31
C GLY A 561 23.39 10.96 12.64
N MET A 562 23.49 9.75 12.05
CA MET A 562 22.33 9.05 11.49
C MET A 562 21.38 8.62 12.61
N LYS A 563 20.09 8.96 12.47
CA LYS A 563 19.08 8.64 13.48
C LYS A 563 18.66 7.17 13.42
N MET A 564 18.00 6.72 14.48
CA MET A 564 17.61 5.32 14.64
C MET A 564 16.61 4.88 13.57
N GLU A 565 15.76 5.78 13.08
CA GLU A 565 14.73 5.48 12.09
C GLU A 565 15.30 5.01 10.73
N SER A 566 16.46 5.52 10.31
CA SER A 566 17.16 5.03 9.11
C SER A 566 18.08 3.85 9.42
N LYS A 567 18.73 3.85 10.59
CA LYS A 567 19.55 2.71 11.05
C LYS A 567 18.76 1.42 11.16
N VAL A 568 17.50 1.48 11.59
CA VAL A 568 16.61 0.30 11.65
C VAL A 568 16.39 -0.30 10.26
N VAL A 569 16.26 0.51 9.20
CA VAL A 569 16.09 0.00 7.82
C VAL A 569 17.37 -0.73 7.38
N LEU A 570 18.54 -0.12 7.60
CA LEU A 570 19.84 -0.74 7.32
C LEU A 570 20.04 -2.03 8.12
N TRP A 571 19.64 -2.05 9.39
CA TRP A 571 19.69 -3.25 10.23
C TRP A 571 18.80 -4.37 9.66
N ARG A 572 17.58 -4.07 9.19
CA ARG A 572 16.71 -5.08 8.55
C ARG A 572 17.35 -5.65 7.28
N ILE A 573 17.96 -4.81 6.44
CA ILE A 573 18.71 -5.27 5.26
C ILE A 573 19.86 -6.19 5.70
N ASN A 574 20.65 -5.78 6.71
CA ASN A 574 21.77 -6.57 7.22
C ASN A 574 21.31 -7.94 7.77
N VAL A 575 20.22 -7.98 8.54
CA VAL A 575 19.65 -9.23 9.08
C VAL A 575 19.15 -10.12 7.96
N PHE A 576 18.46 -9.56 6.97
CA PHE A 576 17.96 -10.30 5.81
C PHE A 576 19.11 -10.96 5.03
N VAL A 577 20.15 -10.18 4.71
CA VAL A 577 21.37 -10.65 4.01
C VAL A 577 22.18 -11.63 4.87
N GLY A 578 22.25 -11.41 6.19
CA GLY A 578 23.02 -12.23 7.12
C GLY A 578 22.54 -13.68 7.23
N ARG A 579 21.22 -13.91 7.12
CA ARG A 579 20.65 -15.26 7.06
C ARG A 579 21.16 -16.03 5.83
N ASP A 580 21.23 -15.37 4.69
CA ASP A 580 21.60 -16.00 3.42
C ASP A 580 23.11 -16.27 3.33
N VAL A 581 23.95 -15.37 3.86
CA VAL A 581 25.40 -15.61 4.00
C VAL A 581 25.66 -16.85 4.86
N THR A 582 24.87 -17.07 5.91
CA THR A 582 25.00 -18.23 6.79
C THR A 582 24.55 -19.53 6.11
N GLU A 583 23.60 -19.46 5.17
CA GLU A 583 23.17 -20.60 4.36
C GLU A 583 24.18 -20.95 3.25
N LEU A 584 24.73 -19.94 2.57
CA LEU A 584 25.78 -20.12 1.55
C LEU A 584 27.14 -20.51 2.14
N ALA A 585 27.50 -20.04 3.34
CA ALA A 585 28.73 -20.47 4.01
C ALA A 585 28.71 -21.97 4.39
N LYS A 586 27.54 -22.60 4.50
CA LYS A 586 27.41 -24.05 4.75
C LYS A 586 27.71 -24.90 3.51
N THR A 587 27.78 -24.30 2.32
CA THR A 587 27.98 -25.01 1.04
C THR A 587 29.35 -24.75 0.40
N VAL A 588 30.20 -23.91 1.00
CA VAL A 588 31.53 -23.51 0.51
C VAL A 588 32.61 -23.91 1.54
N PRO A 589 33.80 -24.40 1.13
CA PRO A 589 34.86 -24.83 2.05
C PRO A 589 35.40 -23.70 2.97
N ASP A 590 35.76 -24.08 4.20
CA ASP A 590 36.06 -23.24 5.38
C ASP A 590 37.08 -22.10 5.19
N SER A 591 37.87 -22.09 4.11
CA SER A 591 38.91 -21.08 3.88
C SER A 591 38.37 -19.68 3.54
N GLU A 592 37.10 -19.55 3.15
CA GLU A 592 36.46 -18.25 2.87
C GLU A 592 35.56 -17.73 4.01
N VAL A 593 35.28 -18.56 5.02
CA VAL A 593 34.35 -18.25 6.12
C VAL A 593 35.03 -17.42 7.23
N GLY A 594 36.37 -17.49 7.32
CA GLY A 594 37.14 -16.85 8.39
C GLY A 594 37.10 -15.31 8.43
N SER A 595 36.72 -14.64 7.34
CA SER A 595 36.54 -13.17 7.33
C SER A 595 35.10 -12.73 7.67
N MET A 596 34.19 -13.67 7.92
CA MET A 596 32.75 -13.42 8.03
C MET A 596 32.17 -13.47 9.46
N ASN A 597 32.90 -14.02 10.44
CA ASN A 597 32.39 -14.23 11.79
C ASN A 597 33.32 -13.62 12.86
N GLU A 598 33.09 -12.37 13.25
CA GLU A 598 33.50 -11.78 14.54
C GLU A 598 32.80 -10.42 14.77
N PRO A 599 32.43 -10.09 16.02
CA PRO A 599 31.22 -10.54 16.72
C PRO A 599 29.99 -9.63 16.47
N GLU A 600 28.83 -10.17 16.81
CA GLU A 600 27.53 -9.48 16.87
C GLU A 600 27.64 -8.19 17.69
N LEU A 601 27.02 -7.11 17.18
CA LEU A 601 26.87 -5.85 17.89
C LEU A 601 26.12 -6.11 19.20
N GLU A 602 26.82 -6.01 20.32
CA GLU A 602 26.22 -5.98 21.66
C GLU A 602 25.25 -4.78 21.76
N GLU A 603 24.08 -5.04 22.34
CA GLU A 603 23.09 -4.04 22.71
C GLU A 603 23.67 -3.09 23.77
N ASP A 604 23.59 -1.78 23.52
CA ASP A 604 23.56 -0.72 24.54
C ASP A 604 22.33 0.16 24.30
#